data_AF-A0A8S2VA18-F1
#
_entry.id   AF-A0A8S2VA18-F1
#
_cell.length_a   1.000
_cell.length_b   1.000
_cell.length_c   1.000
_cell.angle_alpha   90.00
_cell.angle_beta   90.00
_cell.angle_gamma   90.00
#
_symmetry.space_group_name_H-M   'P 1'
#
loop_
_entity.id
_entity.type
_entity.pdbx_description
1 polymer ?
#
loop_
_entity_poly.entity_id
_entity_poly.type
_entity_poly.pdbx_seq_one_letter_code
_entity_poly.pdbx_strand_id
1 'polypeptide(L)'
;MFSDLPRSEKSKAFRHANQADVCLALGSSLSVTPAADVPERVAERNQKLIIGNLQRTCLHKMSSLNIYAFTDTIMEGVMKRLNITIPPWILRRCVRFQIKHEKLNNCYQILIEGRDSDKDLPFSMFKSIIVKTPKSEYLLKKEPFSISIDMNVQDTKNEAKIQLQLNFFEHYNEIPYLLEYPLEDINEEFYLFWNPTTGVWVRKERADENLTQ
;
A
#
# COMPACT_ATOMS: atom_id res chain seq x y z
N MET A 1 -14.48 -22.23 15.47
CA MET A 1 -13.55 -22.95 14.57
C MET A 1 -12.55 -21.94 14.06
N PHE A 2 -11.32 -21.95 14.59
CA PHE A 2 -10.24 -21.17 14.00
C PHE A 2 -9.88 -21.85 12.68
N SER A 3 -10.05 -21.12 11.57
CA SER A 3 -9.66 -21.58 10.24
C SER A 3 -8.21 -22.04 10.27
N ASP A 4 -7.95 -23.29 9.87
CA ASP A 4 -6.61 -23.84 9.76
C ASP A 4 -5.69 -22.87 9.01
N LEU A 5 -4.51 -22.58 9.57
CA LEU A 5 -3.48 -21.84 8.85
C LEU A 5 -3.23 -22.53 7.50
N PRO A 6 -3.06 -21.79 6.39
CA PRO A 6 -2.75 -22.37 5.10
C PRO A 6 -1.59 -23.37 5.24
N ARG A 7 -1.81 -24.63 4.82
CA ARG A 7 -0.86 -25.74 5.07
C ARG A 7 0.54 -25.46 4.52
N SER A 8 0.63 -24.69 3.44
CA SER A 8 1.91 -24.26 2.84
C SER A 8 2.68 -23.32 3.77
N GLU A 9 2.03 -22.31 4.33
CA GLU A 9 2.66 -21.29 5.16
C GLU A 9 3.07 -21.86 6.51
N LYS A 10 2.22 -22.72 7.09
CA LYS A 10 2.56 -23.47 8.30
C LYS A 10 3.83 -24.30 8.10
N SER A 11 3.88 -25.11 7.04
CA SER A 11 5.04 -25.97 6.73
C SER A 11 6.32 -25.16 6.54
N LYS A 12 6.25 -24.01 5.83
CA LYS A 12 7.39 -23.10 5.66
C LYS A 12 7.87 -22.56 7.00
N ALA A 13 6.97 -22.09 7.88
CA ALA A 13 7.31 -21.53 9.17
C ALA A 13 8.09 -22.54 10.04
N PHE A 14 7.60 -23.79 10.14
CA PHE A 14 8.32 -24.83 10.89
C PHE A 14 9.64 -25.25 10.23
N ARG A 15 9.73 -25.25 8.90
CA ARG A 15 11.01 -25.50 8.21
C ARG A 15 12.04 -24.44 8.58
N HIS A 16 11.67 -23.16 8.58
CA HIS A 16 12.55 -22.08 9.00
C HIS A 16 12.91 -22.17 10.48
N ALA A 17 11.96 -22.50 11.37
CA ALA A 17 12.25 -22.73 12.78
C ALA A 17 13.22 -23.90 13.04
N ASN A 18 13.18 -24.94 12.20
CA ASN A 18 14.13 -26.05 12.26
C ASN A 18 15.53 -25.71 11.72
N GLN A 19 15.72 -24.54 11.09
CA GLN A 19 17.02 -24.09 10.55
C GLN A 19 17.58 -22.90 11.33
N ALA A 20 16.73 -22.07 11.92
CA ALA A 20 17.13 -20.87 12.65
C ALA A 20 18.06 -21.19 13.82
N ASP A 21 19.07 -20.35 13.99
CA ASP A 21 19.99 -20.26 15.14
C ASP A 21 19.57 -19.12 16.10
N VAL A 22 18.81 -18.15 15.61
CA VAL A 22 18.18 -17.07 16.38
C VAL A 22 16.70 -16.92 15.96
N CYS A 23 15.82 -16.78 16.95
CA CYS A 23 14.42 -16.39 16.75
C CYS A 23 14.10 -15.20 17.63
N LEU A 24 13.59 -14.13 17.01
CA LEU A 24 13.14 -12.92 17.70
C LEU A 24 11.61 -12.86 17.64
N ALA A 25 10.95 -13.02 18.78
CA ALA A 25 9.50 -12.87 18.92
C ALA A 25 9.17 -11.50 19.51
N LEU A 26 8.39 -10.70 18.79
CA LEU A 26 8.05 -9.32 19.18
C LEU A 26 6.54 -9.16 19.34
N GLY A 27 6.10 -8.52 20.42
CA GLY A 27 4.70 -8.11 20.61
C GLY A 27 3.67 -9.25 20.64
N SER A 28 4.10 -10.47 20.99
CA SER A 28 3.22 -11.66 21.08
C SER A 28 3.25 -12.25 22.48
N SER A 29 2.07 -12.64 22.99
CA SER A 29 1.95 -13.41 24.24
C SER A 29 2.51 -14.83 24.13
N LEU A 30 2.66 -15.33 22.89
CA LEU A 30 3.08 -16.70 22.57
C LEU A 30 2.17 -17.77 23.21
N SER A 31 0.86 -17.49 23.29
CA SER A 31 -0.12 -18.38 23.92
C SER A 31 -1.02 -19.15 22.95
N VAL A 32 -0.97 -18.84 21.65
CA VAL A 32 -1.87 -19.41 20.63
C VAL A 32 -1.10 -20.36 19.73
N THR A 33 -1.51 -21.62 19.72
CA THR A 33 -0.98 -22.66 18.84
C THR A 33 -1.77 -22.70 17.52
N PRO A 34 -1.16 -23.07 16.38
CA PRO A 34 0.22 -23.56 16.22
C PRO A 34 1.27 -22.45 16.04
N ALA A 35 0.92 -21.17 16.18
CA ALA A 35 1.86 -20.08 15.95
C ALA A 35 2.95 -20.00 17.03
N ALA A 36 2.60 -20.25 18.30
CA ALA A 36 3.53 -20.29 19.43
C ALA A 36 4.53 -21.45 19.34
N ASP A 37 4.16 -22.55 18.70
CA ASP A 37 5.00 -23.74 18.51
C ASP A 37 6.24 -23.44 17.64
N VAL A 38 6.19 -22.39 16.80
CA VAL A 38 7.29 -22.00 15.91
C VAL A 38 8.50 -21.47 16.71
N PRO A 39 8.38 -20.42 17.55
CA PRO A 39 9.46 -20.00 18.44
C PRO A 39 9.78 -21.04 19.51
N GLU A 40 8.80 -21.80 20.00
CA GLU A 40 9.05 -22.92 20.94
C GLU A 40 10.01 -23.94 20.32
N ARG A 41 9.79 -24.36 19.07
CA ARG A 41 10.67 -25.27 18.35
C ARG A 41 12.12 -24.79 18.27
N VAL A 42 12.35 -23.49 18.14
CA VAL A 42 13.70 -22.92 18.14
C VAL A 42 14.35 -23.08 19.51
N ALA A 43 13.60 -22.80 20.58
CA ALA A 43 14.10 -22.98 21.95
C ALA A 43 14.31 -24.46 22.32
N GLU A 44 13.43 -25.38 21.89
CA GLU A 44 13.58 -26.83 22.09
C GLU A 44 14.89 -27.37 21.47
N ARG A 45 15.34 -26.76 20.37
CA ARG A 45 16.61 -27.07 19.71
C ARG A 45 17.83 -26.44 20.41
N ASN A 46 17.65 -25.85 21.59
CA ASN A 46 18.64 -25.08 22.33
C ASN A 46 19.24 -23.91 21.52
N GLN A 47 18.47 -23.36 20.57
CA GLN A 47 18.87 -22.16 19.82
C GLN A 47 18.33 -20.90 20.49
N LYS A 48 18.80 -19.72 20.06
CA LYS A 48 18.56 -18.46 20.79
C LYS A 48 17.16 -17.93 20.50
N LEU A 49 16.23 -18.18 21.41
CA LEU A 49 14.93 -17.48 21.43
C LEU A 49 15.05 -16.18 22.23
N ILE A 50 14.78 -15.05 21.58
CA ILE A 50 14.74 -13.70 22.18
C ILE A 50 13.30 -13.21 22.13
N ILE A 51 12.78 -12.71 23.25
CA ILE A 51 11.40 -12.25 23.36
C ILE A 51 11.39 -10.77 23.72
N GLY A 52 10.77 -9.94 22.88
CA GLY A 52 10.48 -8.53 23.15
C GLY A 52 8.98 -8.34 23.36
N ASN A 53 8.55 -8.11 24.59
CA ASN A 53 7.15 -7.86 24.91
C ASN A 53 7.01 -7.09 26.23
N LEU A 54 5.99 -6.24 26.35
CA LEU A 54 5.73 -5.49 27.58
C LEU A 54 5.39 -6.41 28.77
N GLN A 55 4.73 -7.53 28.48
CA GLN A 55 4.27 -8.50 29.48
C GLN A 55 5.03 -9.82 29.35
N ARG A 56 5.10 -10.56 30.45
CA ARG A 56 5.64 -11.92 30.47
C ARG A 56 4.83 -12.83 29.53
N THR A 57 5.53 -13.64 28.73
CA THR A 57 4.94 -14.56 27.75
C THR A 57 4.97 -16.01 28.24
N CYS A 58 4.24 -16.92 27.58
CA CYS A 58 4.23 -18.35 27.90
C CYS A 58 5.63 -18.99 27.78
N LEU A 59 6.43 -18.57 26.79
CA LEU A 59 7.77 -19.11 26.51
C LEU A 59 8.90 -18.37 27.24
N HIS A 60 8.59 -17.44 28.15
CA HIS A 60 9.57 -16.63 28.87
C HIS A 60 10.69 -17.45 29.53
N LYS A 61 10.38 -18.64 30.06
CA LYS A 61 11.37 -19.51 30.71
C LYS A 61 12.32 -20.21 29.73
N MET A 62 11.91 -20.32 28.47
CA MET A 62 12.67 -21.00 27.40
C MET A 62 13.53 -20.02 26.60
N SER A 63 13.24 -18.72 26.66
CA SER A 63 14.01 -17.69 25.94
C SER A 63 15.36 -17.44 26.59
N SER A 64 16.38 -17.24 25.75
CA SER A 64 17.72 -16.80 26.15
C SER A 64 17.77 -15.35 26.62
N LEU A 65 16.84 -14.50 26.17
CA LEU A 65 16.74 -13.10 26.56
C LEU A 65 15.28 -12.62 26.51
N ASN A 66 14.83 -11.95 27.56
CA ASN A 66 13.54 -11.26 27.62
C ASN A 66 13.77 -9.74 27.72
N ILE A 67 13.11 -8.98 26.86
CA ILE A 67 13.20 -7.52 26.81
C ILE A 67 11.80 -6.94 27.04
N TYR A 68 11.64 -6.21 28.14
CA TYR A 68 10.37 -5.59 28.53
C TYR A 68 10.29 -4.15 28.05
N ALA A 69 10.02 -3.96 26.76
CA ALA A 69 9.92 -2.65 26.12
C ALA A 69 8.93 -2.70 24.95
N PHE A 70 8.59 -1.52 24.43
CA PHE A 70 7.88 -1.41 23.17
C PHE A 70 8.72 -1.99 22.03
N THR A 71 8.07 -2.69 21.10
CA THR A 71 8.71 -3.30 19.93
C THR A 71 9.53 -2.28 19.15
N ASP A 72 9.02 -1.06 18.99
CA ASP A 72 9.69 0.02 18.27
C ASP A 72 11.03 0.39 18.94
N THR A 73 11.05 0.58 20.25
CA THR A 73 12.29 0.84 21.01
C THR A 73 13.31 -0.28 20.87
N ILE A 74 12.86 -1.53 20.85
CA ILE A 74 13.74 -2.69 20.64
C ILE A 74 14.34 -2.64 19.24
N MET A 75 13.50 -2.45 18.21
CA MET A 75 13.93 -2.45 16.82
C MET A 75 14.80 -1.24 16.48
N GLU A 76 14.52 -0.05 17.00
CA GLU A 76 15.40 1.12 16.89
C GLU A 76 16.80 0.82 17.45
N GLY A 77 16.87 0.19 18.63
CA GLY A 77 18.15 -0.22 19.23
C GLY A 77 18.90 -1.27 18.41
N VAL A 78 18.19 -2.26 17.87
CA VAL A 78 18.76 -3.30 16.99
C VAL A 78 19.30 -2.68 15.71
N MET A 79 18.48 -1.89 15.01
CA MET A 79 18.83 -1.23 13.75
C MET A 79 20.03 -0.30 13.92
N LYS A 80 20.05 0.50 15.00
CA LYS A 80 21.20 1.34 15.36
C LYS A 80 22.49 0.55 15.57
N ARG A 81 22.43 -0.61 16.26
CA ARG A 81 23.61 -1.45 16.50
C ARG A 81 24.10 -2.17 15.24
N LEU A 82 23.18 -2.50 14.33
CA LEU A 82 23.50 -3.10 13.04
C LEU A 82 23.94 -2.04 12.00
N ASN A 83 23.86 -0.76 12.33
CA ASN A 83 24.08 0.36 11.40
C ASN A 83 23.18 0.26 10.15
N ILE A 84 21.92 -0.14 10.35
CA ILE A 84 20.90 -0.21 9.30
C ILE A 84 19.88 0.91 9.57
N THR A 85 19.69 1.80 8.60
CA THR A 85 18.67 2.84 8.68
C THR A 85 17.28 2.23 8.52
N ILE A 86 16.33 2.61 9.38
CA ILE A 86 14.92 2.24 9.21
C ILE A 86 14.38 2.98 7.98
N PRO A 87 13.94 2.29 6.92
CA PRO A 87 13.43 2.97 5.73
C PRO A 87 12.12 3.69 6.04
N PRO A 88 11.85 4.86 5.43
CA PRO A 88 10.56 5.50 5.53
C PRO A 88 9.49 4.59 4.89
N TRP A 89 8.32 4.52 5.52
CA TRP A 89 7.18 3.87 4.88
C TRP A 89 6.56 4.80 3.86
N ILE A 90 6.37 4.30 2.64
CA ILE A 90 5.80 5.06 1.53
C ILE A 90 4.56 4.32 1.04
N LEU A 91 3.44 5.03 1.01
CA LEU A 91 2.18 4.49 0.53
C LEU A 91 2.17 4.47 -0.99
N ARG A 92 1.91 3.29 -1.57
CA ARG A 92 1.78 3.11 -3.02
C ARG A 92 0.30 3.05 -3.42
N ARG A 93 -0.08 3.84 -4.43
CA ARG A 93 -1.42 3.83 -5.07
C ARG A 93 -1.25 3.60 -6.57
N CYS A 94 -1.96 2.63 -7.15
CA CYS A 94 -1.98 2.41 -8.60
C CYS A 94 -3.26 2.97 -9.20
N VAL A 95 -3.13 3.91 -10.13
CA VAL A 95 -4.26 4.59 -10.79
C VAL A 95 -4.30 4.16 -12.25
N ARG A 96 -5.46 3.66 -12.69
CA ARG A 96 -5.76 3.47 -14.10
C ARG A 96 -6.59 4.64 -14.59
N PHE A 97 -6.14 5.25 -15.68
CA PHE A 97 -6.79 6.41 -16.28
C PHE A 97 -7.05 6.17 -17.76
N GLN A 98 -8.30 6.36 -18.18
CA GLN A 98 -8.73 6.16 -19.56
C GLN A 98 -9.59 7.31 -20.05
N ILE A 99 -9.32 7.74 -21.28
CA ILE A 99 -10.18 8.60 -22.09
C ILE A 99 -10.41 7.87 -23.42
N LYS A 100 -11.67 7.76 -23.84
CA LYS A 100 -12.06 7.22 -25.15
C LYS A 100 -12.89 8.23 -25.92
N HIS A 101 -12.48 8.56 -27.14
CA HIS A 101 -13.17 9.48 -28.02
C HIS A 101 -14.12 8.75 -28.97
N GLU A 102 -15.41 8.96 -28.79
CA GLU A 102 -16.45 8.51 -29.71
C GLU A 102 -16.66 9.54 -30.82
N LYS A 103 -16.00 9.31 -31.96
CA LYS A 103 -15.95 10.24 -33.11
C LYS A 103 -17.32 10.60 -33.70
N LEU A 104 -18.29 9.69 -33.66
CA LEU A 104 -19.60 9.90 -34.27
C LEU A 104 -20.39 11.02 -33.57
N ASN A 105 -20.34 11.03 -32.24
CA ASN A 105 -21.07 11.96 -31.39
C ASN A 105 -20.15 13.05 -30.80
N ASN A 106 -18.85 13.01 -31.12
CA ASN A 106 -17.81 13.85 -30.53
C ASN A 106 -17.83 13.86 -29.00
N CYS A 107 -18.01 12.67 -28.42
CA CYS A 107 -18.14 12.45 -26.98
C CYS A 107 -16.87 11.81 -26.42
N TYR A 108 -16.41 12.25 -25.26
CA TYR A 108 -15.27 11.67 -24.57
C TYR A 108 -15.73 10.94 -23.31
N GLN A 109 -15.46 9.64 -23.25
CA GLN A 109 -15.72 8.82 -22.08
C GLN A 109 -14.45 8.75 -21.22
N ILE A 110 -14.54 9.25 -20.00
CA ILE A 110 -13.46 9.24 -19.02
C ILE A 110 -13.76 8.18 -17.97
N LEU A 111 -12.74 7.38 -17.63
CA LEU A 111 -12.77 6.42 -16.54
C LEU A 111 -11.51 6.58 -15.69
N ILE A 112 -11.70 6.66 -14.37
CA ILE A 112 -10.61 6.64 -13.40
C ILE A 112 -10.88 5.53 -12.40
N GLU A 113 -9.88 4.67 -12.19
CA GLU A 113 -9.98 3.53 -11.28
C GLU A 113 -8.75 3.41 -10.41
N GLY A 114 -8.95 2.94 -9.18
CA GLY A 114 -7.86 2.44 -8.37
C GLY A 114 -7.63 0.95 -8.59
N ARG A 115 -6.36 0.54 -8.56
CA ARG A 115 -5.93 -0.85 -8.72
C ARG A 115 -5.08 -1.30 -7.54
N ASP A 116 -5.26 -2.56 -7.13
CA ASP A 116 -4.34 -3.26 -6.26
C ASP A 116 -3.06 -3.54 -7.05
N SER A 117 -1.96 -2.98 -6.57
CA SER A 117 -0.64 -3.07 -7.19
C SER A 117 -0.12 -4.51 -7.38
N ASP A 118 -0.63 -5.49 -6.63
CA ASP A 118 -0.10 -6.86 -6.66
C ASP A 118 -1.02 -7.84 -7.40
N LYS A 119 -2.28 -7.48 -7.67
CA LYS A 119 -3.30 -8.44 -8.16
C LYS A 119 -4.15 -7.96 -9.34
N ASP A 120 -3.92 -6.75 -9.86
CA ASP A 120 -4.76 -6.09 -10.90
C ASP A 120 -6.27 -6.09 -10.54
N LEU A 121 -6.59 -6.11 -9.25
CA LEU A 121 -7.96 -6.05 -8.76
C LEU A 121 -8.36 -4.58 -8.56
N PRO A 122 -9.62 -4.19 -8.86
CA PRO A 122 -10.12 -2.88 -8.48
C PRO A 122 -9.97 -2.64 -6.97
N PHE A 123 -9.45 -1.48 -6.61
CA PHE A 123 -9.22 -1.08 -5.22
C PHE A 123 -9.78 0.32 -4.98
N SER A 124 -10.72 0.43 -4.04
CA SER A 124 -11.37 1.71 -3.72
C SER A 124 -10.46 2.55 -2.83
N MET A 125 -9.94 3.64 -3.41
CA MET A 125 -9.05 4.58 -2.72
C MET A 125 -9.48 6.04 -2.82
N PHE A 126 -10.39 6.34 -3.75
CA PHE A 126 -10.89 7.69 -3.96
C PHE A 126 -12.21 7.87 -3.22
N LYS A 127 -12.27 8.92 -2.41
CA LYS A 127 -13.50 9.43 -1.82
C LYS A 127 -14.35 10.17 -2.85
N SER A 128 -13.69 10.89 -3.75
CA SER A 128 -14.32 11.54 -4.90
C SER A 128 -13.29 11.92 -5.96
N ILE A 129 -13.76 12.19 -7.17
CA ILE A 129 -12.95 12.75 -8.25
C ILE A 129 -13.65 13.97 -8.80
N ILE A 130 -12.91 15.07 -8.93
CA ILE A 130 -13.40 16.26 -9.63
C ILE A 130 -12.78 16.26 -11.03
N VAL A 131 -13.63 16.36 -12.05
CA VAL A 131 -13.23 16.50 -13.45
C VAL A 131 -13.61 17.90 -13.89
N LYS A 132 -12.63 18.73 -14.22
CA LYS A 132 -12.84 20.07 -14.76
C LYS A 132 -12.50 20.08 -16.24
N THR A 133 -13.44 20.55 -17.03
CA THR A 133 -13.26 20.89 -18.44
C THR A 133 -13.22 22.41 -18.57
N PRO A 134 -12.88 22.97 -19.73
CA PRO A 134 -12.94 24.42 -19.95
C PRO A 134 -14.32 25.05 -19.71
N LYS A 135 -15.40 24.25 -19.72
CA LYS A 135 -16.78 24.73 -19.59
C LYS A 135 -17.47 24.34 -18.29
N SER A 136 -17.09 23.20 -17.71
CA SER A 136 -17.87 22.54 -16.67
C SER A 136 -16.98 21.87 -15.63
N GLU A 137 -17.51 21.74 -14.43
CA GLU A 137 -16.91 20.96 -13.35
C GLU A 137 -17.86 19.85 -12.92
N TYR A 138 -17.34 18.64 -12.78
CA TYR A 138 -18.10 17.45 -12.43
C TYR A 138 -17.51 16.81 -11.18
N LEU A 139 -18.36 16.55 -10.18
CA LEU A 139 -17.97 15.88 -8.94
C LEU A 139 -18.52 14.45 -8.91
N LEU A 140 -17.62 13.48 -9.05
CA LEU A 140 -17.93 12.06 -8.99
C LEU A 140 -17.68 11.55 -7.57
N LYS A 141 -18.71 10.99 -6.92
CA LYS A 141 -18.65 10.52 -5.50
C LYS A 141 -18.81 9.01 -5.32
N LYS A 142 -19.06 8.28 -6.40
CA LYS A 142 -19.37 6.85 -6.35
C LYS A 142 -18.65 6.14 -7.48
N GLU A 143 -18.14 4.95 -7.18
CA GLU A 143 -17.58 4.05 -8.17
C GLU A 143 -18.68 3.41 -9.05
N PRO A 144 -18.39 3.12 -10.33
CA PRO A 144 -17.16 3.48 -11.05
C PRO A 144 -17.07 5.00 -11.29
N PHE A 145 -15.88 5.58 -11.14
CA PHE A 145 -15.67 6.99 -11.42
C PHE A 145 -15.54 7.22 -12.93
N SER A 146 -16.68 7.24 -13.61
CA SER A 146 -16.77 7.48 -15.05
C SER A 146 -17.71 8.63 -15.39
N ILE A 147 -17.41 9.31 -16.49
CA ILE A 147 -18.25 10.38 -17.03
C ILE A 147 -18.11 10.45 -18.55
N SER A 148 -19.18 10.88 -19.22
CA SER A 148 -19.19 11.22 -20.65
C SER A 148 -19.27 12.74 -20.81
N ILE A 149 -18.41 13.31 -21.65
CA ILE A 149 -18.32 14.74 -21.90
C ILE A 149 -18.49 14.98 -23.40
N ASP A 150 -19.55 15.70 -23.76
CA ASP A 150 -19.79 16.12 -25.15
C ASP A 150 -19.02 17.40 -25.45
N MET A 151 -18.34 17.44 -26.59
CA MET A 151 -17.64 18.65 -27.08
C MET A 151 -18.31 19.20 -28.33
N ASN A 152 -18.48 20.53 -28.39
CA ASN A 152 -18.99 21.17 -29.60
C ASN A 152 -17.87 21.37 -30.64
N VAL A 153 -18.23 21.45 -31.92
CA VAL A 153 -17.29 21.57 -33.06
C VAL A 153 -16.40 22.84 -33.01
N GLN A 154 -16.75 23.83 -32.20
CA GLN A 154 -15.92 25.03 -31.99
C GLN A 154 -14.81 24.83 -30.94
N ASP A 155 -14.92 23.79 -30.10
CA ASP A 155 -14.01 23.51 -28.98
C ASP A 155 -12.77 22.72 -29.42
N THR A 156 -12.76 22.20 -30.65
CA THR A 156 -11.69 21.34 -31.21
C THR A 156 -10.52 22.13 -31.82
N LYS A 157 -10.59 23.47 -31.84
CA LYS A 157 -9.59 24.31 -32.52
C LYS A 157 -8.34 24.64 -31.72
N ASN A 158 -8.28 24.36 -30.41
CA ASN A 158 -7.06 24.53 -29.60
C ASN A 158 -7.09 23.58 -28.39
N GLU A 159 -5.99 22.84 -28.19
CA GLU A 159 -5.47 22.27 -26.92
C GLU A 159 -6.45 22.17 -25.73
N ALA A 160 -7.61 21.54 -25.91
CA ALA A 160 -8.56 21.39 -24.84
C ALA A 160 -7.98 20.41 -23.82
N LYS A 161 -7.74 20.90 -22.61
CA LYS A 161 -7.24 20.08 -21.50
C LYS A 161 -8.34 19.83 -20.49
N ILE A 162 -8.24 18.68 -19.83
CA ILE A 162 -9.02 18.35 -18.65
C ILE A 162 -8.12 18.39 -17.43
N GLN A 163 -8.67 18.87 -16.32
CA GLN A 163 -8.01 18.80 -15.03
C GLN A 163 -8.76 17.81 -14.15
N LEU A 164 -8.01 16.94 -13.50
CA LEU A 164 -8.55 15.96 -12.58
C LEU A 164 -7.99 16.24 -11.19
N GLN A 165 -8.87 16.24 -10.20
CA GLN A 165 -8.48 16.24 -8.79
C GLN A 165 -8.94 14.93 -8.18
N LEU A 166 -7.97 14.09 -7.85
CA LEU A 166 -8.18 12.82 -7.16
C LEU A 166 -8.22 13.09 -5.65
N ASN A 167 -9.40 12.95 -5.03
CA ASN A 167 -9.55 13.09 -3.59
C ASN A 167 -9.58 11.69 -2.95
N PHE A 168 -8.57 11.40 -2.13
CA PHE A 168 -8.43 10.12 -1.44
C PHE A 168 -9.32 10.04 -0.20
N PHE A 169 -9.39 8.87 0.44
CA PHE A 169 -10.03 8.71 1.75
C PHE A 169 -9.23 9.28 2.93
N GLU A 170 -7.99 9.71 2.70
CA GLU A 170 -7.14 10.39 3.69
C GLU A 170 -6.77 9.51 4.91
N HIS A 171 -6.82 8.19 4.77
CA HIS A 171 -6.44 7.24 5.84
C HIS A 171 -4.98 7.43 6.32
N TYR A 172 -4.12 7.98 5.46
CA TYR A 172 -2.72 8.27 5.73
C TYR A 172 -2.41 9.77 5.56
N ASN A 173 -3.42 10.62 5.74
CA ASN A 173 -3.37 12.07 5.52
C ASN A 173 -3.01 12.48 4.09
N GLU A 174 -3.35 11.64 3.11
CA GLU A 174 -3.13 11.94 1.70
C GLU A 174 -3.82 13.25 1.27
N ILE A 175 -3.08 14.16 0.63
CA ILE A 175 -3.69 15.35 0.01
C ILE A 175 -4.26 15.02 -1.38
N PRO A 176 -5.18 15.84 -1.91
CA PRO A 176 -5.64 15.70 -3.29
C PRO A 176 -4.48 15.70 -4.30
N TYR A 177 -4.56 14.83 -5.29
CA TYR A 177 -3.58 14.79 -6.38
C TYR A 177 -4.17 15.38 -7.66
N LEU A 178 -3.47 16.35 -8.24
CA LEU A 178 -3.90 17.07 -9.44
C LEU A 178 -3.23 16.51 -10.68
N LEU A 179 -4.01 16.32 -11.73
CA LEU A 179 -3.57 15.86 -13.03
C LEU A 179 -4.14 16.77 -14.10
N GLU A 180 -3.41 16.91 -15.20
CA GLU A 180 -3.87 17.61 -16.39
C GLU A 180 -3.53 16.77 -17.61
N TYR A 181 -4.54 16.54 -18.46
CA TYR A 181 -4.37 15.77 -19.70
C TYR A 181 -4.97 16.51 -20.89
N PRO A 182 -4.38 16.36 -22.09
CA PRO A 182 -5.07 16.70 -23.32
C PRO A 182 -6.33 15.82 -23.48
N LEU A 183 -7.35 16.37 -24.13
CA LEU A 183 -8.58 15.65 -24.44
C LEU A 183 -8.40 14.77 -25.69
N GLU A 184 -7.65 13.69 -25.54
CA GLU A 184 -7.37 12.70 -26.58
C GLU A 184 -7.52 11.27 -26.04
N ASP A 185 -7.47 10.27 -26.93
CA ASP A 185 -7.51 8.86 -26.52
C ASP A 185 -6.32 8.54 -25.62
N ILE A 186 -6.60 8.22 -24.36
CA ILE A 186 -5.59 7.91 -23.35
C ILE A 186 -5.96 6.59 -22.70
N ASN A 187 -4.98 5.73 -22.48
CA ASN A 187 -5.11 4.54 -21.65
C ASN A 187 -3.79 4.30 -20.97
N GLU A 188 -3.69 4.73 -19.72
CA GLU A 188 -2.47 4.62 -18.94
C GLU A 188 -2.74 4.08 -17.53
N GLU A 189 -1.67 3.56 -16.96
CA GLU A 189 -1.61 3.15 -15.57
C GLU A 189 -0.34 3.76 -14.97
N PHE A 190 -0.47 4.38 -13.80
CA PHE A 190 0.65 5.01 -13.11
C PHE A 190 0.55 4.83 -11.61
N TYR A 191 1.68 5.02 -10.94
CA TYR A 191 1.81 4.85 -9.50
C TYR A 191 2.00 6.22 -8.85
N LEU A 192 1.29 6.43 -7.75
CA LEU A 192 1.49 7.55 -6.85
C LEU A 192 2.08 7.04 -5.53
N PHE A 193 3.19 7.63 -5.13
CA PHE A 193 3.90 7.32 -3.90
C PHE A 193 3.75 8.47 -2.92
N TRP A 194 3.03 8.23 -1.82
CA TRP A 194 2.80 9.20 -0.76
C TRP A 194 3.76 8.97 0.39
N ASN A 195 4.55 9.99 0.70
CA ASN A 195 5.36 10.02 1.91
C ASN A 195 4.57 10.73 3.02
N PRO A 196 4.05 10.00 4.04
CA PRO A 196 3.27 10.61 5.11
C PRO A 196 4.12 11.48 6.06
N THR A 197 5.44 11.33 6.05
CA THR A 197 6.35 12.16 6.85
C THR A 197 6.56 13.53 6.21
N THR A 198 6.71 13.59 4.88
CA THR A 198 6.96 14.85 4.16
C THR A 198 5.69 15.47 3.59
N GLY A 199 4.61 14.70 3.45
CA GLY A 199 3.35 15.15 2.85
C GLY A 199 3.44 15.35 1.33
N VAL A 200 4.29 14.58 0.65
CA VAL A 200 4.56 14.74 -0.79
C VAL A 200 4.17 13.50 -1.58
N TRP A 201 3.54 13.74 -2.74
CA TRP A 201 3.29 12.74 -3.77
C TRP A 201 4.43 12.69 -4.79
N VAL A 202 4.83 11.50 -5.20
CA VAL A 202 5.72 11.26 -6.34
C VAL A 202 5.00 10.33 -7.33
N ARG A 203 4.87 10.77 -8.58
CA ARG A 203 4.30 9.95 -9.66
C ARG A 203 5.39 9.17 -10.39
N LYS A 204 5.11 7.91 -10.74
CA LYS A 204 5.98 7.05 -11.56
C LYS A 204 5.18 6.19 -12.52
N GLU A 205 5.83 5.71 -13.57
CA GLU A 205 5.22 4.81 -14.56
C GLU A 205 5.30 3.33 -14.12
N ARG A 206 6.22 2.98 -13.22
CA ARG A 206 6.44 1.59 -12.76
C ARG A 206 6.44 1.47 -11.24
N ALA A 207 6.03 0.30 -10.75
CA ALA A 207 5.94 -0.01 -9.33
C ALA A 207 7.31 -0.06 -8.61
N ASP A 208 8.36 -0.47 -9.31
CA ASP A 208 9.68 -0.81 -8.73
C ASP A 208 10.75 0.27 -8.95
N GLU A 209 10.37 1.45 -9.44
CA GLU A 209 11.33 2.53 -9.58
C GLU A 209 11.76 3.02 -8.20
N ASN A 210 13.05 2.90 -7.89
CA ASN A 210 13.64 3.32 -6.61
C ASN A 210 13.18 4.74 -6.25
N LEU A 211 12.55 4.90 -5.09
CA LEU A 211 12.34 6.20 -4.48
C LEU A 211 13.70 6.68 -3.96
N THR A 212 14.53 7.22 -4.85
CA THR A 212 15.72 7.95 -4.42
C THR A 212 15.27 9.12 -3.56
N GLN A 213 15.86 9.21 -2.37
CA GLN A 213 15.63 10.24 -1.36
C GLN A 213 15.84 11.64 -1.90
#